data_AF-A0A2Z5JS99-F1
#
_entry.id   AF-A0A2Z5JS99-F1
#
_cell.length_a   1.000
_cell.length_b   1.000
_cell.length_c   1.000
_cell.angle_alpha   90.00
_cell.angle_beta   90.00
_cell.angle_gamma   90.00
#
_symmetry.space_group_name_H-M   'P 1'
#
loop_
_entity.id
_entity.type
_entity.pdbx_description
1 polymer ?
#
loop_
_entity_poly.entity_id
_entity_poly.type
_entity_poly.pdbx_seq_one_letter_code
_entity_poly.pdbx_strand_id
1 'polypeptide(L)'
;MGSINDIIFTNCTVGGIPFDVTMKTKPWLINVVQPNASNSNWVDGTVSSISAHISGIGCSADFTGKVYGHYQNNTGDLVIDGSGADLVASNASCLGLINNGDVASFNASYHVAVTSTGTAPMITTP
;
A
#
# COMPACT_ATOMS: atom_id res chain seq x y z
N MET A 1 -2.89 8.29 -14.28
CA MET A 1 -2.61 7.00 -13.59
C MET A 1 -1.13 6.98 -13.22
N GLY A 2 -0.80 6.59 -11.98
CA GLY A 2 0.58 6.52 -11.49
C GLY A 2 1.04 5.08 -11.30
N SER A 3 2.35 4.87 -11.11
CA SER A 3 2.93 3.54 -10.87
C SER A 3 3.96 3.59 -9.75
N ILE A 4 4.02 2.52 -8.97
CA ILE A 4 5.03 2.32 -7.94
C ILE A 4 5.97 1.20 -8.41
N ASN A 5 7.18 1.59 -8.78
CA ASN A 5 8.21 0.67 -9.25
C ASN A 5 9.03 0.11 -8.08
N ASP A 6 9.21 0.90 -7.02
CA ASP A 6 9.96 0.52 -5.84
C ASP A 6 9.31 1.10 -4.58
N ILE A 7 9.27 0.28 -3.52
CA ILE A 7 8.89 0.68 -2.16
C ILE A 7 9.92 0.09 -1.21
N ILE A 8 10.33 0.88 -0.23
CA ILE A 8 11.11 0.41 0.91
C ILE A 8 10.15 0.27 2.09
N PHE A 9 10.14 -0.92 2.68
CA PHE A 9 9.39 -1.21 3.90
C PHE A 9 10.36 -1.20 5.09
N THR A 10 9.98 -0.55 6.18
CA THR A 10 10.79 -0.47 7.40
C THR A 10 9.92 -0.79 8.61
N ASN A 11 10.54 -1.38 9.64
CA ASN A 11 9.91 -1.65 10.95
C ASN A 11 8.62 -2.50 10.87
N CYS A 12 8.55 -3.44 9.92
CA CYS A 12 7.41 -4.33 9.78
C CYS A 12 7.42 -5.40 10.90
N THR A 13 6.30 -5.57 11.62
CA THR A 13 6.18 -6.56 12.71
C THR A 13 4.84 -7.32 12.70
N VAL A 14 4.86 -8.65 12.85
CA VAL A 14 3.67 -9.50 13.00
C VAL A 14 3.75 -10.16 14.36
N GLY A 15 2.78 -9.90 15.24
CA GLY A 15 2.82 -10.43 16.60
C GLY A 15 4.05 -10.01 17.40
N GLY A 16 4.65 -8.85 17.08
CA GLY A 16 5.88 -8.35 17.71
C GLY A 16 7.19 -8.92 17.13
N ILE A 17 7.12 -9.78 16.10
CA ILE A 17 8.29 -10.36 15.45
C ILE A 17 8.60 -9.54 14.19
N PRO A 18 9.85 -9.06 14.01
CA PRO A 18 10.23 -8.33 12.80
C PRO A 18 10.20 -9.24 11.58
N PHE A 19 9.81 -8.68 10.44
CA PHE A 19 9.82 -9.38 9.16
C PHE A 19 10.22 -8.44 8.02
N ASP A 20 10.79 -9.02 6.98
CA ASP A 20 11.12 -8.32 5.74
C ASP A 20 9.92 -8.38 4.78
N VAL A 21 9.70 -7.28 4.07
CA VAL A 21 8.66 -7.18 3.03
C VAL A 21 9.32 -6.82 1.72
N THR A 22 9.01 -7.60 0.68
CA THR A 22 9.53 -7.37 -0.67
C THR A 22 8.40 -7.37 -1.68
N MET A 23 8.52 -6.53 -2.71
CA MET A 23 7.60 -6.56 -3.85
C MET A 23 7.93 -7.76 -4.73
N LYS A 24 6.96 -8.64 -4.99
CA LYS A 24 7.13 -9.78 -5.91
C LYS A 24 6.94 -9.37 -7.37
N THR A 25 5.87 -8.62 -7.65
CA THR A 25 5.56 -8.11 -8.99
C THR A 25 5.55 -6.60 -8.99
N LYS A 26 6.12 -6.02 -10.04
CA LYS A 26 6.20 -4.58 -10.27
C LYS A 26 5.69 -4.26 -11.69
N PRO A 27 5.09 -3.09 -11.92
CA PRO A 27 4.76 -2.07 -10.93
C PRO A 27 3.44 -2.38 -10.18
N TRP A 28 3.27 -1.79 -8.99
CA TRP A 28 1.93 -1.61 -8.42
C TRP A 28 1.30 -0.35 -9.01
N LEU A 29 -0.03 -0.34 -9.15
CA LEU A 29 -0.72 0.71 -9.91
C LEU A 29 -1.51 1.63 -8.98
N ILE A 30 -1.27 2.94 -9.10
CA ILE A 30 -2.04 3.98 -8.41
C ILE A 30 -3.15 4.47 -9.35
N ASN A 31 -4.39 4.21 -8.95
CA ASN A 31 -5.57 4.67 -9.66
C ASN A 31 -6.27 5.76 -8.86
N VAL A 32 -6.50 6.91 -9.50
CA VAL A 32 -7.39 7.95 -8.97
C VAL A 32 -8.83 7.50 -9.20
N VAL A 33 -9.66 7.59 -8.17
CA VAL A 33 -11.07 7.26 -8.23
C VAL A 33 -11.89 8.53 -8.42
N GLN A 34 -11.87 9.44 -7.44
CA GLN A 34 -12.66 10.67 -7.45
C GLN A 34 -12.14 11.68 -6.42
N PRO A 35 -12.46 12.99 -6.54
CA PRO A 35 -12.33 13.92 -5.42
C PRO A 35 -13.10 13.42 -4.20
N ASN A 36 -12.52 13.57 -3.01
CA ASN A 36 -13.20 13.17 -1.80
C ASN A 36 -14.37 14.13 -1.51
N ALA A 37 -15.56 13.55 -1.31
CA ALA A 37 -16.78 14.33 -1.11
C ALA A 37 -16.82 15.10 0.23
N SER A 38 -16.03 14.67 1.22
CA SER A 38 -16.01 15.23 2.58
C SER A 38 -14.78 16.11 2.85
N ASN A 39 -13.77 16.07 1.98
CA ASN A 39 -12.55 16.85 2.12
C ASN A 39 -12.08 17.35 0.75
N SER A 40 -12.19 18.66 0.53
CA SER A 40 -11.83 19.31 -0.74
C SER A 40 -10.35 19.22 -1.10
N ASN A 41 -9.47 18.89 -0.15
CA ASN A 41 -8.05 18.72 -0.40
C ASN A 41 -7.67 17.27 -0.70
N TRP A 42 -8.62 16.34 -0.67
CA TRP A 42 -8.33 14.92 -0.84
C TRP A 42 -8.85 14.39 -2.16
N VAL A 43 -8.12 13.43 -2.72
CA VAL A 43 -8.52 12.68 -3.90
C VAL A 43 -8.44 11.19 -3.56
N ASP A 44 -9.59 10.53 -3.57
CA ASP A 44 -9.69 9.10 -3.28
C ASP A 44 -9.06 8.28 -4.40
N GLY A 45 -8.42 7.18 -4.01
CA GLY A 45 -7.66 6.34 -4.91
C GLY A 45 -7.55 4.89 -4.45
N THR A 46 -6.90 4.09 -5.27
CA THR A 46 -6.52 2.72 -4.94
C THR A 46 -5.08 2.45 -5.33
N VAL A 47 -4.41 1.58 -4.56
CA VAL A 47 -3.19 0.90 -5.00
C VAL A 47 -3.57 -0.54 -5.31
N SER A 48 -3.43 -0.91 -6.58
CA SER A 48 -3.85 -2.21 -7.12
C SER A 48 -2.66 -2.99 -7.65
N SER A 49 -2.90 -4.26 -7.99
CA SER A 49 -1.85 -5.21 -8.41
C SER A 49 -0.76 -5.37 -7.35
N ILE A 50 -1.13 -5.25 -6.08
CA ILE A 50 -0.22 -5.50 -4.97
C ILE A 50 0.15 -6.98 -5.00
N SER A 51 1.45 -7.23 -4.96
CA SER A 51 2.03 -8.55 -4.75
C SER A 51 3.28 -8.39 -3.91
N ALA A 52 3.18 -8.79 -2.65
CA ALA A 52 4.25 -8.72 -1.67
C ALA A 52 4.58 -10.10 -1.13
N HIS A 53 5.84 -10.30 -0.77
CA HIS A 53 6.31 -11.44 -0.01
C HIS A 53 6.78 -10.95 1.35
N ILE A 54 6.34 -11.62 2.41
CA ILE A 54 6.88 -11.44 3.75
C ILE A 54 7.75 -12.63 4.12
N SER A 55 8.88 -12.36 4.79
CA SER A 55 9.77 -13.39 5.31
C SER A 55 10.36 -12.96 6.64
N GLY A 56 10.41 -13.88 7.59
CA GLY A 56 10.94 -13.65 8.92
C GLY A 56 11.14 -14.97 9.67
N ILE A 57 11.54 -14.88 10.93
CA ILE A 57 11.83 -16.06 11.75
C ILE A 57 10.56 -16.89 11.92
N GLY A 58 10.52 -18.06 11.28
CA GLY A 58 9.39 -18.99 11.34
C GLY A 58 8.12 -18.51 10.64
N CYS A 59 8.21 -17.47 9.79
CA CYS A 59 7.07 -16.97 9.04
C CYS A 59 7.43 -16.57 7.61
N SER A 60 6.66 -17.08 6.66
CA SER A 60 6.68 -16.68 5.27
C SER A 60 5.25 -16.67 4.73
N ALA A 61 4.86 -15.63 4.01
CA ALA A 61 3.56 -15.56 3.34
C ALA A 61 3.61 -14.60 2.15
N ASP A 62 2.71 -14.81 1.20
CA ASP A 62 2.50 -13.91 0.08
C ASP A 62 1.18 -13.15 0.28
N PHE A 63 1.19 -11.86 -0.03
CA PHE A 63 0.00 -11.02 -0.02
C PHE A 63 -0.28 -10.47 -1.40
N THR A 64 -1.48 -10.71 -1.90
CA THR A 64 -1.92 -10.18 -3.19
C THR A 64 -3.24 -9.47 -3.06
N GLY A 65 -3.41 -8.34 -3.77
CA GLY A 65 -4.67 -7.61 -3.66
C GLY A 65 -4.64 -6.18 -4.13
N LYS A 66 -5.55 -5.41 -3.53
CA LYS A 66 -5.62 -3.96 -3.64
C LYS A 66 -5.97 -3.35 -2.29
N VAL A 67 -5.59 -2.08 -2.13
CA VAL A 67 -5.88 -1.27 -0.94
C VAL A 67 -6.43 0.08 -1.38
N TYR A 68 -7.18 0.70 -0.48
CA TYR A 68 -7.80 2.00 -0.68
C TYR A 68 -7.02 3.05 0.11
N GLY A 69 -7.18 4.29 -0.32
CA GLY A 69 -6.55 5.42 0.31
C GLY A 69 -6.92 6.71 -0.40
N HIS A 70 -6.23 7.78 -0.03
CA HIS A 70 -6.44 9.11 -0.58
C HIS A 70 -5.13 9.87 -0.71
N TYR A 71 -5.07 10.70 -1.74
CA TYR A 71 -3.99 11.66 -1.94
C TYR A 71 -4.37 13.01 -1.34
N GLN A 72 -3.48 13.60 -0.54
CA GLN A 72 -3.68 14.89 0.11
C GLN A 72 -2.96 15.99 -0.67
N ASN A 73 -3.69 16.85 -1.37
CA ASN A 73 -3.12 17.93 -2.20
C ASN A 73 -2.33 18.98 -1.40
N ASN A 74 -2.65 19.18 -0.12
CA ASN A 74 -2.01 20.17 0.73
C ASN A 74 -0.64 19.72 1.26
N THR A 75 -0.47 18.42 1.56
CA THR A 75 0.80 17.87 2.08
C THR A 75 1.60 17.12 1.02
N GLY A 76 0.94 16.67 -0.06
CA GLY A 76 1.55 15.84 -1.07
C GLY A 76 1.61 14.36 -0.74
N ASP A 77 0.85 13.91 0.27
CA ASP A 77 0.96 12.55 0.77
C ASP A 77 -0.14 11.65 0.21
N LEU A 78 0.27 10.48 -0.29
CA LEU A 78 -0.62 9.35 -0.52
C LEU A 78 -0.76 8.57 0.78
N VAL A 79 -1.93 8.68 1.40
CA VAL A 79 -2.29 7.94 2.62
C VAL A 79 -3.10 6.72 2.22
N ILE A 80 -2.63 5.56 2.67
CA ILE A 80 -3.32 4.28 2.53
C ILE A 80 -3.82 3.93 3.93
N ASP A 81 -5.13 3.89 4.09
CA ASP A 81 -5.82 3.71 5.36
C ASP A 81 -6.47 2.34 5.45
N GLY A 82 -5.64 1.29 5.30
CA GLY A 82 -5.82 -0.01 5.96
C GLY A 82 -7.03 -0.86 5.59
N SER A 83 -7.98 -0.33 4.84
CA SER A 83 -9.29 -0.91 4.62
C SER A 83 -9.36 -1.55 3.24
N GLY A 84 -8.50 -2.55 3.01
CA GLY A 84 -8.58 -3.41 1.84
C GLY A 84 -9.03 -4.79 2.26
N ALA A 85 -10.31 -5.11 2.08
CA ALA A 85 -10.79 -6.50 2.22
C ALA A 85 -10.11 -7.48 1.22
N ASP A 86 -9.31 -6.93 0.30
CA ASP A 86 -8.79 -7.61 -0.87
C ASP A 86 -7.30 -7.96 -0.78
N LEU A 87 -6.59 -7.59 0.30
CA LEU A 87 -5.19 -8.01 0.48
C LEU A 87 -5.14 -9.36 1.20
N VAL A 88 -5.09 -10.43 0.42
CA VAL A 88 -5.28 -11.80 0.92
C VAL A 88 -3.94 -12.54 1.01
N ALA A 89 -3.74 -13.22 2.13
CA ALA A 89 -2.61 -14.10 2.38
C ALA A 89 -2.72 -15.40 1.60
N SER A 90 -1.60 -15.83 1.02
CA SER A 90 -1.42 -17.12 0.35
C SER A 90 -0.02 -17.65 0.63
N ASN A 91 0.22 -18.93 0.37
CA ASN A 91 1.50 -19.60 0.66
C ASN A 91 1.99 -19.36 2.11
N ALA A 92 1.06 -19.23 3.05
CA ALA A 92 1.35 -18.91 4.43
C ALA A 92 1.94 -20.11 5.18
N SER A 93 3.12 -19.89 5.75
CA SER A 93 3.83 -20.80 6.64
C SER A 93 4.34 -19.98 7.82
N CYS A 94 3.44 -19.67 8.75
CA CYS A 94 3.69 -18.74 9.86
C CYS A 94 3.27 -19.31 11.22
N LEU A 95 3.41 -20.62 11.42
CA LEU A 95 3.07 -21.31 12.68
C LEU A 95 1.64 -21.00 13.19
N GLY A 96 0.71 -20.72 12.27
CA GLY A 96 -0.69 -20.37 12.57
C GLY A 96 -0.95 -18.88 12.84
N LEU A 97 0.07 -18.02 12.87
CA LEU A 97 -0.09 -16.56 13.02
C LEU A 97 -0.72 -15.91 11.78
N ILE A 98 -0.39 -16.44 10.60
CA ILE A 98 -0.97 -16.06 9.31
C ILE A 98 -1.34 -17.37 8.63
N ASN A 99 -2.57 -17.42 8.14
CA ASN A 99 -3.15 -18.53 7.42
C ASN A 99 -3.51 -18.11 5.99
N ASN A 100 -3.60 -19.09 5.10
CA ASN A 100 -4.10 -18.83 3.75
C ASN A 100 -5.54 -18.33 3.81
N GLY A 101 -5.85 -17.24 3.11
CA GLY A 101 -7.15 -16.59 3.14
C GLY A 101 -7.28 -15.47 4.18
N ASP A 102 -6.31 -15.30 5.07
CA ASP A 102 -6.32 -14.17 6.01
C ASP A 102 -6.23 -12.85 5.25
N VAL A 103 -7.06 -11.89 5.64
CA VAL A 103 -7.07 -10.53 5.09
C VAL A 103 -6.17 -9.65 5.95
N ALA A 104 -5.20 -8.99 5.32
CA ALA A 104 -4.32 -8.04 5.97
C ALA A 104 -4.74 -6.60 5.72
N SER A 105 -4.68 -5.78 6.76
CA SER A 105 -4.73 -4.32 6.63
C SER A 105 -3.35 -3.77 6.35
N PHE A 106 -3.25 -2.87 5.38
CA PHE A 106 -2.02 -2.16 5.06
C PHE A 106 -2.22 -0.66 5.26
N ASN A 107 -1.54 -0.09 6.25
CA ASN A 107 -1.59 1.33 6.55
C ASN A 107 -0.23 1.95 6.24
N ALA A 108 -0.21 2.99 5.42
CA ALA A 108 1.01 3.67 5.05
C ALA A 108 0.75 5.14 4.68
N SER A 109 1.77 5.98 4.82
CA SER A 109 1.77 7.34 4.29
C SER A 109 3.04 7.54 3.47
N TYR A 110 2.89 7.88 2.20
CA TYR A 110 3.98 8.07 1.26
C TYR A 110 3.94 9.48 0.71
N HIS A 111 5.02 10.24 0.88
CA HIS A 111 5.17 11.55 0.25
C HIS A 111 5.43 11.37 -1.26
N VAL A 112 4.55 11.93 -2.09
CA VAL A 112 4.67 11.86 -3.55
C VAL A 112 5.37 13.11 -4.03
N ALA A 113 6.50 12.94 -4.72
CA ALA A 113 7.24 14.03 -5.34
C ALA A 113 7.42 13.80 -6.84
N VAL A 114 7.29 14.87 -7.64
CA VAL A 114 7.65 14.85 -9.05
C VAL A 114 9.17 14.87 -9.16
N THR A 115 9.78 13.84 -9.75
CA THR A 115 11.23 13.65 -9.79
C THR A 115 12.00 14.83 -10.40
N SER A 116 11.41 15.56 -11.36
CA SER A 116 12.04 16.69 -12.02
C SER A 116 12.04 17.98 -11.20
N THR A 117 11.12 18.15 -10.26
CA THR A 117 10.96 19.40 -9.49
C THR A 117 11.06 19.20 -7.97
N GLY A 118 11.02 17.95 -7.50
CA GLY A 118 10.92 17.61 -6.08
C GLY A 118 9.62 18.07 -5.43
N THR A 119 8.68 18.64 -6.19
CA THR A 119 7.42 19.20 -5.66
C THR A 119 6.33 18.14 -5.69
N ALA A 120 5.47 18.14 -4.68
CA ALA A 120 4.29 17.30 -4.69
C ALA A 120 3.32 17.72 -5.80
N PRO A 121 2.71 16.77 -6.54
CA PRO A 121 1.72 17.09 -7.55
C PRO A 121 0.43 17.62 -6.90
N MET A 122 -0.25 18.57 -7.53
CA MET A 122 -1.64 18.89 -7.18
C MET A 122 -2.57 18.20 -8.17
N ILE A 123 -3.49 17.38 -7.66
CA ILE A 123 -4.54 16.74 -8.45
C ILE A 123 -5.78 17.62 -8.36
N THR A 124 -5.99 18.45 -9.40
CA THR A 124 -7.23 19.18 -9.61
C THR A 124 -8.12 18.37 -10.54
N THR A 125 -9.41 18.25 -10.23
CA THR A 125 -10.37 17.75 -11.21
C THR A 125 -10.70 18.83 -12.24
N PRO A 126 -11.04 18.46 -13.50
CA PRO A 126 -11.47 19.40 -14.53
C PRO A 126 -12.69 20.24 -14.13
#